data_AF-A0A1H2R7V7-F1
#
_entry.id   AF-A0A1H2R7V7-F1
#
_cell.length_a   1.000
_cell.length_b   1.000
_cell.length_c   1.000
_cell.angle_alpha   90.00
_cell.angle_beta   90.00
_cell.angle_gamma   90.00
#
_symmetry.space_group_name_H-M   'P 1'
#
loop_
_entity.id
_entity.type
_entity.pdbx_description
1 polymer ?
#
loop_
_entity_poly.entity_id
_entity_poly.type
_entity_poly.pdbx_seq_one_letter_code
_entity_poly.pdbx_strand_id
1 'polypeptide(L)'
;MAQPIQAVERPTISEEESVVEALRQLQTDVARHGQSLAAALTILDDLQQSGLMDLAHGLFGAKQQIAEIVLEQVRKPGVLGAIKNAMTCIELLGGLDPQVVRTLTQALAAGVGEGHRRLASGRKVSFLELARTLSKPDVNRAVAFLLGTLEGIGRGLTVEGQ
;
A
#
# COMPACT_ATOMS: atom_id res chain seq x y z
N MET A 1 -49.88 -8.56 -66.92
CA MET A 1 -49.29 -9.65 -66.12
C MET A 1 -47.85 -9.26 -65.79
N ALA A 2 -47.47 -9.18 -64.51
CA ALA A 2 -46.13 -8.80 -64.08
C ALA A 2 -45.28 -10.07 -63.83
N GLN A 3 -44.07 -10.12 -64.40
CA GLN A 3 -43.12 -11.20 -64.17
C GLN A 3 -42.53 -11.10 -62.75
N PRO A 4 -42.28 -12.22 -62.06
CA PRO A 4 -41.80 -12.20 -60.69
C PRO A 4 -40.33 -11.79 -60.62
N ILE A 5 -39.98 -11.06 -59.56
CA ILE A 5 -38.65 -10.53 -59.29
C ILE A 5 -37.69 -11.73 -59.10
N GLN A 6 -36.62 -11.76 -59.90
CA GLN A 6 -35.56 -12.76 -59.76
C GLN A 6 -34.85 -12.56 -58.42
N ALA A 7 -34.57 -13.69 -57.76
CA ALA A 7 -33.96 -13.76 -56.44
C ALA A 7 -32.75 -12.82 -56.31
N VAL A 8 -32.81 -11.94 -55.31
CA VAL A 8 -31.66 -11.13 -54.92
C VAL A 8 -30.66 -12.04 -54.22
N GLU A 9 -29.63 -12.48 -54.95
CA GLU A 9 -28.45 -13.11 -54.35
C GLU A 9 -27.75 -12.06 -53.50
N ARG A 10 -27.88 -12.19 -52.18
CA ARG A 10 -27.09 -11.41 -51.24
C ARG A 10 -25.66 -11.98 -51.29
N PRO A 11 -24.63 -11.19 -51.65
CA PRO A 11 -23.27 -11.66 -51.55
C PRO A 11 -23.00 -12.01 -50.09
N THR A 12 -22.79 -13.29 -49.84
CA THR A 12 -22.33 -13.79 -48.55
C THR A 12 -20.86 -13.39 -48.48
N ILE A 13 -20.57 -12.32 -47.75
CA ILE A 13 -19.20 -11.89 -47.49
C ILE A 13 -18.47 -13.11 -46.91
N SER A 14 -17.48 -13.61 -47.66
CA SER A 14 -16.63 -14.71 -47.21
C SER A 14 -15.93 -14.28 -45.92
N GLU A 15 -15.76 -15.18 -44.96
CA GLU A 15 -15.01 -14.89 -43.72
C GLU A 15 -13.62 -14.30 -44.03
N GLU A 16 -13.00 -14.71 -45.13
CA GLU A 16 -11.72 -14.19 -45.62
C GLU A 16 -11.79 -12.71 -46.04
N GLU A 17 -12.86 -12.28 -46.72
CA GLU A 17 -13.06 -10.86 -47.09
C GLU A 17 -13.31 -9.99 -45.87
N SER A 18 -13.98 -10.52 -44.84
CA SER A 18 -14.23 -9.82 -43.58
C SER A 18 -12.95 -9.58 -42.79
N VAL A 19 -12.02 -10.55 -42.79
CA VAL A 19 -10.72 -10.43 -42.13
C VAL A 19 -9.83 -9.44 -42.87
N VAL A 20 -9.83 -9.46 -44.20
CA VAL A 20 -9.06 -8.51 -45.02
C VAL A 20 -9.55 -7.08 -44.80
N GLU A 21 -10.86 -6.86 -44.73
CA GLU A 21 -11.42 -5.52 -44.47
C GLU A 21 -11.14 -5.04 -43.04
N ALA A 22 -11.25 -5.93 -42.03
CA ALA A 22 -10.90 -5.61 -40.65
C ALA A 22 -9.41 -5.25 -40.49
N LEU A 23 -8.52 -5.96 -41.19
CA LEU A 23 -7.09 -5.63 -41.22
C LEU A 23 -6.82 -4.28 -41.86
N ARG A 24 -7.56 -3.93 -42.93
CA ARG A 24 -7.45 -2.64 -43.62
C ARG A 24 -7.91 -1.48 -42.76
N GLN A 25 -9.00 -1.68 -42.02
CA GLN A 25 -9.50 -0.71 -41.04
C GLN A 25 -8.50 -0.51 -39.89
N LEU A 26 -7.97 -1.60 -39.32
CA LEU A 26 -6.91 -1.52 -38.31
C LEU A 26 -5.68 -0.76 -38.82
N GLN A 27 -5.24 -1.05 -40.05
CA GLN A 27 -4.08 -0.38 -40.64
C GLN A 27 -4.32 1.13 -40.78
N THR A 28 -5.55 1.53 -41.14
CA THR A 28 -5.96 2.93 -41.27
C THR A 28 -6.04 3.63 -39.91
N ASP A 29 -6.60 2.97 -38.90
CA ASP A 29 -6.74 3.54 -37.56
C ASP A 29 -5.40 3.63 -36.82
N VAL A 30 -4.50 2.66 -37.03
CA VAL A 30 -3.12 2.71 -36.54
C VAL A 30 -2.34 3.83 -37.23
N ALA A 31 -2.51 4.02 -38.55
CA ALA A 31 -1.88 5.13 -39.26
C ALA A 31 -2.41 6.50 -38.77
N ARG A 32 -3.70 6.60 -38.45
CA ARG A 32 -4.34 7.83 -37.95
C ARG A 32 -3.95 8.15 -36.51
N HIS A 33 -3.77 7.15 -35.65
CA HIS A 33 -3.49 7.32 -34.22
C HIS A 33 -2.09 6.87 -33.79
N GLY A 34 -1.15 6.75 -34.74
CA GLY A 34 0.16 6.14 -34.50
C GLY A 34 0.95 6.76 -33.35
N GLN A 35 0.86 8.08 -33.16
CA GLN A 35 1.50 8.76 -32.03
C GLN A 35 0.87 8.39 -30.68
N SER A 36 -0.46 8.38 -30.58
CA SER A 36 -1.16 8.01 -29.33
C SER A 36 -0.97 6.53 -29.00
N LEU A 37 -0.93 5.67 -30.03
CA LEU A 37 -0.67 4.25 -29.87
C LEU A 37 0.78 3.99 -29.43
N ALA A 38 1.74 4.70 -30.02
CA ALA A 38 3.15 4.64 -29.60
C ALA A 38 3.31 5.09 -28.14
N ALA A 39 2.66 6.20 -27.75
CA ALA A 39 2.69 6.67 -26.36
C ALA A 39 2.06 5.66 -25.39
N ALA A 40 0.93 5.04 -25.76
CA ALA A 40 0.33 3.98 -24.95
C ALA A 40 1.25 2.76 -24.84
N LEU A 41 1.90 2.35 -25.92
CA LEU A 41 2.86 1.25 -25.93
C LEU A 41 4.10 1.56 -25.06
N THR A 42 4.60 2.79 -25.06
CA THR A 42 5.68 3.22 -24.15
C THR A 42 5.24 3.14 -22.69
N ILE A 43 4.02 3.59 -22.36
CA ILE A 43 3.49 3.47 -20.99
C ILE A 43 3.35 2.00 -20.58
N LEU A 44 2.88 1.13 -21.48
CA LEU A 44 2.83 -0.31 -21.21
C LEU A 44 4.23 -0.91 -21.02
N ASP A 45 5.22 -0.47 -21.80
CA ASP A 45 6.60 -0.94 -21.66
C ASP A 45 7.22 -0.48 -20.33
N ASP A 46 7.02 0.79 -19.94
CA ASP A 46 7.46 1.31 -18.64
C ASP A 46 6.79 0.56 -17.47
N LEU A 47 5.51 0.23 -17.60
CA LEU A 47 4.76 -0.57 -16.61
C LEU A 47 5.27 -2.02 -16.53
N GLN A 48 5.71 -2.59 -17.65
CA GLN A 48 6.29 -3.92 -17.70
C GLN A 48 7.71 -3.94 -17.12
N GLN A 49 8.55 -2.95 -17.45
CA GLN A 49 9.90 -2.83 -16.93
C GLN A 49 9.94 -2.53 -15.42
N SER A 50 8.95 -1.81 -14.91
CA SER A 50 8.81 -1.53 -13.47
C SER A 50 8.25 -2.72 -12.65
N GLY A 51 7.90 -3.84 -13.31
CA GLY A 51 7.29 -5.01 -12.66
C GLY A 51 5.86 -4.77 -12.18
N LEU A 52 5.27 -3.60 -12.46
CA LEU A 52 3.88 -3.29 -12.13
C LEU A 52 2.92 -4.20 -12.88
N MET A 53 3.25 -4.55 -14.13
CA MET A 53 2.42 -5.43 -14.93
C MET A 53 2.46 -6.88 -14.42
N ASP A 54 3.59 -7.34 -13.88
CA ASP A 54 3.71 -8.64 -13.21
C ASP A 54 2.97 -8.67 -11.87
N LEU A 55 3.00 -7.56 -11.12
CA LEU A 55 2.19 -7.40 -9.90
C LEU A 55 0.69 -7.45 -10.21
N ALA A 56 0.25 -6.72 -11.24
CA ALA A 56 -1.13 -6.76 -11.71
C ALA A 56 -1.50 -8.17 -12.19
N HIS A 57 -0.64 -8.82 -12.97
CA HIS A 57 -0.87 -10.18 -13.46
C HIS A 57 -0.92 -11.21 -12.33
N GLY A 58 -0.06 -11.09 -11.32
CA GLY A 58 -0.09 -11.93 -10.13
C GLY A 58 -1.36 -11.72 -9.31
N LEU A 59 -1.81 -10.47 -9.16
CA LEU A 59 -3.06 -10.14 -8.47
C LEU A 59 -4.30 -10.67 -9.23
N PHE A 60 -4.32 -10.57 -10.56
CA PHE A 60 -5.41 -11.06 -11.39
C PHE A 60 -5.38 -12.59 -11.59
N GLY A 61 -4.20 -13.20 -11.70
CA GLY A 61 -4.03 -14.66 -11.77
C GLY A 61 -4.44 -15.35 -10.49
N ALA A 62 -4.26 -14.69 -9.34
CA ALA A 62 -4.75 -15.17 -8.05
C ALA A 62 -6.28 -15.10 -7.92
N LYS A 63 -6.99 -14.39 -8.80
CA LYS A 63 -8.43 -14.13 -8.69
C LYS A 63 -9.30 -15.39 -8.82
N GLN A 64 -8.94 -16.36 -9.66
CA GLN A 64 -9.77 -17.55 -9.92
C GLN A 64 -9.91 -18.50 -8.71
N GLN A 65 -8.89 -18.61 -7.84
CA GLN A 65 -8.95 -19.47 -6.64
C GLN A 65 -9.34 -18.71 -5.37
N ILE A 66 -9.24 -17.39 -5.38
CA ILE A 66 -9.41 -16.56 -4.18
C ILE A 66 -10.79 -15.88 -4.16
N ALA A 67 -11.39 -15.57 -5.31
CA ALA A 67 -12.61 -14.75 -5.36
C ALA A 67 -13.83 -15.36 -4.66
N GLU A 68 -14.04 -16.68 -4.71
CA GLU A 68 -15.18 -17.31 -4.02
C GLU A 68 -14.95 -17.46 -2.51
N ILE A 69 -13.74 -17.84 -2.10
CA ILE A 69 -13.43 -18.14 -0.68
C ILE A 69 -13.14 -16.85 0.10
N VAL A 70 -12.50 -15.86 -0.52
CA VAL A 70 -12.13 -14.61 0.15
C VAL A 70 -13.26 -13.61 0.18
N LEU A 71 -14.20 -13.60 -0.77
CA LEU A 71 -15.30 -12.64 -0.72
C LEU A 71 -16.27 -12.92 0.44
N GLU A 72 -16.49 -14.19 0.79
CA GLU A 72 -17.25 -14.56 2.00
C GLU A 72 -16.45 -14.35 3.30
N GLN A 73 -15.13 -14.59 3.29
CA GLN A 73 -14.27 -14.42 4.47
C GLN A 73 -13.97 -12.95 4.78
N VAL A 74 -13.81 -12.09 3.76
CA VAL A 74 -13.62 -10.63 3.90
C VAL A 74 -14.85 -9.97 4.49
N ARG A 75 -16.05 -10.43 4.13
CA ARG A 75 -17.30 -9.93 4.73
C ARG A 75 -17.45 -10.30 6.21
N LYS A 76 -16.62 -11.21 6.75
CA LYS A 76 -16.61 -11.44 8.19
C LYS A 76 -16.09 -10.19 8.90
N PRO A 77 -16.81 -9.67 9.91
CA PRO A 77 -16.47 -8.41 10.58
C PRO A 77 -15.04 -8.39 11.16
N GLY A 78 -14.47 -9.54 11.52
CA GLY A 78 -13.09 -9.64 12.00
C GLY A 78 -12.02 -9.33 10.96
N VAL A 79 -12.22 -9.71 9.68
CA VAL A 79 -11.25 -9.47 8.61
C VAL A 79 -11.31 -8.01 8.15
N LEU A 80 -12.52 -7.48 7.98
CA LEU A 80 -12.73 -6.07 7.66
C LEU A 80 -12.17 -5.14 8.76
N GLY A 81 -12.36 -5.52 10.03
CA GLY A 81 -11.79 -4.81 11.18
C GLY A 81 -10.26 -4.81 11.17
N ALA A 82 -9.63 -5.95 10.87
CA ALA A 82 -8.17 -6.02 10.77
C ALA A 82 -7.61 -5.15 9.64
N ILE A 83 -8.26 -5.15 8.48
CA ILE A 83 -7.87 -4.28 7.34
C ILE A 83 -8.03 -2.81 7.72
N LYS A 84 -9.16 -2.43 8.33
CA LYS A 84 -9.38 -1.06 8.79
C LYS A 84 -8.29 -0.63 9.77
N ASN A 85 -8.00 -1.46 10.78
CA ASN A 85 -6.96 -1.16 11.76
C ASN A 85 -5.56 -1.05 11.12
N ALA A 86 -5.24 -1.90 10.15
CA ALA A 86 -3.99 -1.83 9.41
C ALA A 86 -3.88 -0.51 8.61
N MET A 87 -4.93 -0.11 7.90
CA MET A 87 -4.97 1.17 7.20
C MET A 87 -4.85 2.35 8.16
N THR A 88 -5.56 2.32 9.29
CA THR A 88 -5.42 3.34 10.34
C THR A 88 -4.00 3.38 10.91
N CYS A 89 -3.33 2.23 11.10
CA CYS A 89 -1.93 2.22 11.52
C CYS A 89 -1.01 2.85 10.48
N ILE A 90 -1.22 2.57 9.18
CA ILE A 90 -0.46 3.18 8.10
C ILE A 90 -0.67 4.70 8.07
N GLU A 91 -1.92 5.16 8.21
CA GLU A 91 -2.26 6.57 8.24
C GLU A 91 -1.64 7.28 9.46
N LEU A 92 -1.71 6.66 10.63
CA LEU A 92 -1.04 7.17 11.84
C LEU A 92 0.47 7.26 11.62
N LEU A 93 1.11 6.20 11.13
CA LEU A 93 2.56 6.18 10.86
C LEU A 93 2.96 7.22 9.79
N GLY A 94 2.13 7.42 8.76
CA GLY A 94 2.34 8.43 7.73
C GLY A 94 2.09 9.86 8.21
N GLY A 95 1.22 10.04 9.21
CA GLY A 95 0.92 11.33 9.83
C GLY A 95 1.91 11.74 10.93
N LEU A 96 2.84 10.86 11.33
CA LEU A 96 3.88 11.18 12.30
C LEU A 96 4.94 12.11 11.69
N ASP A 97 5.39 13.09 12.47
CA ASP A 97 6.51 13.94 12.09
C ASP A 97 7.81 13.09 11.94
N PRO A 98 8.43 13.05 10.75
CA PRO A 98 9.66 12.30 10.52
C PRO A 98 10.82 12.71 11.44
N GLN A 99 10.89 13.98 11.88
CA GLN A 99 11.91 14.45 12.82
C GLN A 99 11.74 13.82 14.20
N VAL A 100 10.49 13.69 14.66
CA VAL A 100 10.17 13.05 15.94
C VAL A 100 10.52 11.57 15.87
N VAL A 101 10.13 10.87 14.79
CA VAL A 101 10.45 9.45 14.58
C VAL A 101 11.97 9.23 14.56
N ARG A 102 12.71 10.07 13.83
CA ARG A 102 14.19 10.00 13.79
C ARG A 102 14.82 10.22 15.15
N THR A 103 14.34 11.21 15.89
CA THR A 103 14.87 11.52 17.23
C THR A 103 14.63 10.36 18.20
N LEU A 104 13.42 9.80 18.22
CA LEU A 104 13.06 8.67 19.08
C LEU A 104 13.86 7.41 18.73
N THR A 105 13.99 7.08 17.44
CA THR A 105 14.76 5.90 17.01
C THR A 105 16.24 6.03 17.35
N GLN A 106 16.84 7.21 17.17
CA GLN A 106 18.23 7.47 17.58
C GLN A 106 18.41 7.39 19.09
N ALA A 107 17.50 7.99 19.87
CA ALA A 107 17.52 7.94 21.33
C ALA A 107 17.38 6.51 21.86
N LEU A 108 16.50 5.70 21.27
CA LEU A 108 16.33 4.29 21.60
C LEU A 108 17.61 3.49 21.29
N ALA A 109 18.19 3.67 20.10
CA ALA A 109 19.43 2.98 19.73
C ALA A 109 20.59 3.32 20.71
N ALA A 110 20.73 4.61 21.06
CA ALA A 110 21.71 5.05 22.05
C ALA A 110 21.45 4.44 23.44
N GLY A 111 20.18 4.40 23.87
CA GLY A 111 19.76 3.79 25.12
C GLY A 111 20.05 2.29 25.20
N VAL A 112 19.81 1.55 24.11
CA VAL A 112 20.17 0.13 24.01
C VAL A 112 21.69 -0.06 24.11
N GLY A 113 22.48 0.81 23.46
CA GLY A 113 23.94 0.80 23.57
C GLY A 113 24.45 1.05 24.99
N GLU A 114 23.86 2.02 25.70
CA GLU A 114 24.17 2.29 27.11
C GLU A 114 23.74 1.13 28.02
N GLY A 115 22.58 0.52 27.77
CA GLY A 115 22.08 -0.65 28.48
C GLY A 115 23.05 -1.84 28.40
N HIS A 116 23.56 -2.13 27.20
CA HIS A 116 24.58 -3.16 27.02
C HIS A 116 25.87 -2.87 27.80
N ARG A 117 26.37 -1.63 27.78
CA ARG A 117 27.54 -1.23 28.57
C ARG A 117 27.31 -1.40 30.08
N ARG A 118 26.11 -1.05 30.55
CA ARG A 118 25.75 -1.21 31.96
C ARG A 118 25.68 -2.69 32.36
N LEU A 119 25.07 -3.54 31.53
CA LEU A 119 25.02 -5.00 31.75
C LEU A 119 26.43 -5.61 31.76
N ALA A 120 27.29 -5.22 30.81
CA ALA A 120 28.68 -5.68 30.75
C ALA A 120 29.49 -5.31 32.00
N SER A 121 29.13 -4.23 32.69
CA SER A 121 29.81 -3.82 33.93
C SER A 121 29.49 -4.71 35.15
N GLY A 122 28.50 -5.61 35.06
CA GLY A 122 28.12 -6.55 36.12
C GLY A 122 27.60 -5.91 37.41
N ARG A 123 27.49 -4.57 37.47
CA ARG A 123 27.11 -3.82 38.67
C ARG A 123 25.60 -3.81 38.85
N LYS A 124 25.15 -4.29 40.01
CA LYS A 124 23.76 -4.16 40.46
C LYS A 124 23.47 -2.70 40.82
N VAL A 125 22.28 -2.22 40.49
CA VAL A 125 21.83 -0.89 40.89
C VAL A 125 21.39 -0.93 42.36
N SER A 126 22.06 -0.16 43.22
CA SER A 126 21.63 0.04 44.61
C SER A 126 20.53 1.11 44.69
N PHE A 127 19.67 1.07 45.71
CA PHE A 127 18.62 2.08 45.95
C PHE A 127 19.18 3.52 45.99
N LEU A 128 20.35 3.72 46.62
CA LEU A 128 21.01 5.02 46.68
C LEU A 128 21.50 5.48 45.31
N GLU A 129 22.03 4.56 44.50
CA GLU A 129 22.44 4.86 43.13
C GLU A 129 21.25 5.16 42.22
N LEU A 130 20.13 4.48 42.42
CA LEU A 130 18.90 4.74 41.68
C LEU A 130 18.40 6.17 41.95
N ALA A 131 18.31 6.57 43.22
CA ALA A 131 17.91 7.92 43.61
C ALA A 131 18.83 8.97 42.99
N ARG A 132 20.16 8.78 43.08
CA ARG A 132 21.13 9.67 42.42
C ARG A 132 20.99 9.67 40.90
N THR A 133 20.67 8.53 40.30
CA THR A 133 20.53 8.38 38.84
C THR A 133 19.31 9.14 38.34
N LEU A 134 18.19 9.09 39.06
CA LEU A 134 16.99 9.87 38.71
C LEU A 134 17.24 11.39 38.78
N SER A 135 18.13 11.83 39.66
CA SER A 135 18.55 13.25 39.74
C SER A 135 19.56 13.67 38.66
N LYS A 136 20.13 12.73 37.87
CA LYS A 136 21.05 13.10 36.79
C LYS A 136 20.28 13.84 35.69
N PRO A 137 20.88 14.89 35.08
CA PRO A 137 20.19 15.74 34.11
C PRO A 137 19.61 14.97 32.91
N ASP A 138 20.34 14.00 32.37
CA ASP A 138 19.88 13.24 31.20
C ASP A 138 18.72 12.28 31.52
N VAL A 139 18.77 11.65 32.70
CA VAL A 139 17.71 10.75 33.18
C VAL A 139 16.48 11.57 33.56
N ASN A 140 16.67 12.71 34.21
CA ASN A 140 15.59 13.62 34.58
C ASN A 140 14.84 14.11 33.35
N ARG A 141 15.54 14.48 32.27
CA ARG A 141 14.91 14.86 30.98
C ARG A 141 14.05 13.74 30.42
N ALA A 142 14.55 12.50 30.43
CA ALA A 142 13.78 11.34 29.96
C ALA A 142 12.53 11.08 30.83
N VAL A 143 12.67 11.22 32.16
CA VAL A 143 11.54 11.10 33.10
C VAL A 143 10.51 12.22 32.86
N ALA A 144 10.96 13.46 32.69
CA ALA A 144 10.08 14.59 32.41
C ALA A 144 9.33 14.42 31.07
N PHE A 145 10.02 13.94 30.04
CA PHE A 145 9.41 13.60 28.75
C PHE A 145 8.34 12.51 28.90
N LEU A 146 8.65 11.43 29.63
CA LEU A 146 7.69 10.36 29.89
C LEU A 146 6.48 10.88 30.65
N LEU A 147 6.67 11.63 31.74
CA LEU A 147 5.57 12.21 32.51
C LEU A 147 4.70 13.13 31.65
N GLY A 148 5.30 14.03 30.87
CA GLY A 148 4.55 14.91 29.96
C GLY A 148 3.81 14.14 28.85
N THR A 149 4.39 13.06 28.35
CA THR A 149 3.74 12.18 27.37
C THR A 149 2.53 11.48 27.99
N LEU A 150 2.69 10.95 29.21
CA LEU A 150 1.61 10.30 29.97
C LEU A 150 0.49 11.30 30.30
N GLU A 151 0.82 12.54 30.68
CA GLU A 151 -0.17 13.61 30.88
C GLU A 151 -0.94 13.94 29.60
N GLY A 152 -0.24 14.02 28.46
CA GLY A 152 -0.86 14.26 27.16
C GLY A 152 -1.83 13.14 26.76
N ILE A 153 -1.41 11.88 26.94
CA ILE A 153 -2.25 10.71 26.71
C ILE A 153 -3.48 10.76 27.64
N GLY A 154 -3.27 11.02 28.93
CA GLY A 154 -4.36 11.12 29.91
C GLY A 154 -5.40 12.18 29.55
N ARG A 155 -4.98 13.36 29.08
CA ARG A 155 -5.88 14.42 28.59
C ARG A 155 -6.63 14.00 27.32
N GLY A 156 -5.98 13.25 26.43
CA GLY A 156 -6.62 12.73 25.21
C GLY A 156 -7.66 11.65 25.50
N LEU A 157 -7.44 10.83 26.53
CA LEU A 157 -8.36 9.76 26.95
C LEU A 157 -9.55 10.26 27.80
N THR A 158 -9.50 11.49 28.33
CA THR A 158 -10.62 12.09 29.05
C THR A 158 -11.75 12.60 28.15
N VAL A 159 -11.61 12.47 26.82
CA VAL A 159 -12.67 12.74 25.85
C VAL A 159 -13.25 11.39 25.38
N GLU A 160 -14.56 11.23 25.60
CA GLU A 160 -15.45 10.13 25.15
C GLU A 160 -15.52 8.85 26.02
N GLY A 161 -16.11 9.02 27.20
CA GLY A 161 -17.25 8.17 27.55
C GLY A 161 -18.54 8.85 27.08
N GLN A 162 -18.96 8.60 25.84
CA GLN A 162 -20.33 8.71 25.31
C GLN A 162 -20.41 8.06 23.92
#